data_AF-A0A238J7G2-F1
#
_entry.id   AF-A0A238J7G2-F1
#
_cell.length_a   1.000
_cell.length_b   1.000
_cell.length_c   1.000
_cell.angle_alpha   90.00
_cell.angle_beta   90.00
_cell.angle_gamma   90.00
#
_symmetry.space_group_name_H-M   'P 1'
#
loop_
_entity.id
_entity.type
_entity.pdbx_description
1 polymer ?
#
loop_
_entity_poly.entity_id
_entity_poly.type
_entity_poly.pdbx_seq_one_letter_code
_entity_poly.pdbx_strand_id
1 'polypeptide(L)'
;MPKLRIRGTPADETIYGTFLDEIIAGLGGDDIVYADVYRMVENEAGGDDRINGNEGNDTLYGDAFDLGDYSNEYTNSFAFGGADFLHGGDGDDQLYGDAHILSKNTQGGADVLKGGRGNDLLVGDARTMLDGASAGDDVLEGGEGNDFLYGDAVFASFKSTYPSMVMGNDLLFGGDGNDNLIGDAGSTRNAITFGQDRLYGGDGNDVLYGDAENFAFGPKTGGNDQLYGGNGDDIIFGDASRAEIGEHKGGDDLIFGGGGNDQIYGDAEIIVPAYGHYPAGSIHDGKDTICGGLGDDVIYGDTPENTAPSFTAADVFVFGSKDGNDKIMDFRASDGAQLTSLPPGLHGPILTQMATTYSMKTTPMPAWKAALS
;
A
#
# COMPACT_ATOMS: atom_id res chain seq x y z
N MET A 1 -23.37 20.98 3.02
CA MET A 1 -24.41 21.21 4.05
C MET A 1 -23.74 21.05 5.43
N PRO A 2 -24.33 21.33 6.61
CA PRO A 2 -23.68 20.91 7.86
C PRO A 2 -23.57 19.38 7.90
N LYS A 3 -22.37 18.84 8.11
CA LYS A 3 -22.14 17.38 8.28
C LYS A 3 -22.94 16.87 9.49
N LEU A 4 -23.53 15.69 9.35
CA LEU A 4 -24.17 15.01 10.48
C LEU A 4 -23.09 14.64 11.51
N ARG A 5 -23.47 14.54 12.79
CA ARG A 5 -22.53 14.20 13.86
C ARG A 5 -23.07 13.05 14.67
N ILE A 6 -22.30 11.98 14.75
CA ILE A 6 -22.57 10.79 15.55
C ILE A 6 -21.50 10.70 16.63
N ARG A 7 -21.89 10.33 17.84
CA ARG A 7 -20.98 10.24 18.97
C ARG A 7 -21.37 9.04 19.82
N GLY A 8 -20.44 8.11 19.97
CA GLY A 8 -20.53 6.96 20.87
C GLY A 8 -20.34 7.35 22.34
N THR A 9 -19.93 6.37 23.11
CA THR A 9 -19.73 6.36 24.56
C THR A 9 -18.40 5.67 24.88
N PRO A 10 -17.95 5.69 26.15
CA PRO A 10 -16.73 4.97 26.54
C PRO A 10 -16.89 3.44 26.68
N ALA A 11 -17.80 2.81 25.95
CA ALA A 11 -18.06 1.37 26.03
C ALA A 11 -18.20 0.82 24.62
N ASP A 12 -17.84 -0.45 24.45
CA ASP A 12 -17.89 -1.16 23.16
C ASP A 12 -19.25 -1.00 22.47
N GLU A 13 -19.26 -0.37 21.30
CA GLU A 13 -20.45 -0.04 20.53
C GLU A 13 -20.37 -0.53 19.08
N THR A 14 -21.55 -0.59 18.45
CA THR A 14 -21.63 -0.67 16.99
C THR A 14 -22.39 0.54 16.49
N ILE A 15 -21.72 1.37 15.69
CA ILE A 15 -22.22 2.64 15.19
C ILE A 15 -22.46 2.51 13.68
N TYR A 16 -23.58 3.06 13.22
CA TYR A 16 -23.97 3.13 11.82
C TYR A 16 -24.30 4.58 11.47
N GLY A 17 -23.74 5.10 10.38
CA GLY A 17 -24.17 6.36 9.79
C GLY A 17 -25.13 6.15 8.62
N THR A 18 -24.98 6.98 7.59
CA THR A 18 -25.87 7.09 6.43
C THR A 18 -25.03 7.41 5.19
N PHE A 19 -25.62 7.32 3.99
CA PHE A 19 -24.97 7.68 2.71
C PHE A 19 -24.58 9.18 2.54
N LEU A 20 -24.30 9.91 3.61
CA LEU A 20 -24.02 11.35 3.61
C LEU A 20 -22.73 11.61 4.37
N ASP A 21 -22.09 12.75 4.11
CA ASP A 21 -20.91 13.15 4.87
C ASP A 21 -21.20 13.32 6.38
N GLU A 22 -20.59 12.45 7.16
CA GLU A 22 -20.67 12.38 8.61
C GLU A 22 -19.37 12.82 9.32
N ILE A 23 -19.51 13.05 10.63
CA ILE A 23 -18.39 13.08 11.57
C ILE A 23 -18.76 12.15 12.73
N ILE A 24 -18.00 11.08 12.91
CA ILE A 24 -18.25 10.00 13.86
C ILE A 24 -17.11 9.94 14.87
N ALA A 25 -17.43 9.73 16.14
CA ALA A 25 -16.45 9.51 17.20
C ALA A 25 -16.88 8.34 18.09
N GLY A 26 -16.04 7.29 18.18
CA GLY A 26 -16.24 6.11 19.05
C GLY A 26 -16.15 6.48 20.53
N LEU A 27 -15.01 7.09 20.90
CA LEU A 27 -14.59 7.64 22.19
C LEU A 27 -13.76 6.67 23.02
N GLY A 28 -14.29 5.52 23.42
CA GLY A 28 -13.55 4.59 24.26
C GLY A 28 -14.19 3.22 24.25
N GLY A 29 -13.39 2.18 24.43
CA GLY A 29 -13.87 0.80 24.28
C GLY A 29 -13.57 0.27 22.88
N ASP A 30 -13.89 -0.99 22.64
CA ASP A 30 -13.57 -1.63 21.36
C ASP A 30 -14.79 -1.48 20.42
N ASP A 31 -14.81 -0.43 19.60
CA ASP A 31 -15.94 -0.03 18.77
C ASP A 31 -15.92 -0.65 17.36
N ILE A 32 -17.10 -0.82 16.77
CA ILE A 32 -17.26 -1.12 15.34
C ILE A 32 -18.05 0.02 14.69
N VAL A 33 -17.43 0.72 13.74
CA VAL A 33 -18.06 1.84 13.03
C VAL A 33 -18.24 1.50 11.56
N TYR A 34 -19.48 1.61 11.08
CA TYR A 34 -19.80 1.72 9.65
C TYR A 34 -20.26 3.15 9.43
N ALA A 35 -19.50 3.91 8.65
CA ALA A 35 -19.85 5.30 8.39
C ALA A 35 -21.13 5.42 7.55
N ASP A 36 -21.38 4.43 6.71
CA ASP A 36 -22.55 4.32 5.86
C ASP A 36 -23.53 3.23 6.36
N VAL A 37 -24.36 2.71 5.46
CA VAL A 37 -25.16 1.52 5.72
C VAL A 37 -24.32 0.25 5.71
N TYR A 38 -24.79 -0.81 6.38
CA TYR A 38 -24.08 -2.09 6.40
C TYR A 38 -23.77 -2.67 5.00
N ARG A 39 -24.59 -2.36 3.99
CA ARG A 39 -24.41 -2.88 2.64
C ARG A 39 -24.90 -1.90 1.59
N MET A 40 -24.07 -1.68 0.58
CA MET A 40 -24.31 -0.79 -0.55
C MET A 40 -24.35 -1.58 -1.86
N VAL A 41 -25.32 -1.28 -2.72
CA VAL A 41 -25.53 -2.02 -3.97
C VAL A 41 -25.91 -1.10 -5.14
N GLU A 42 -25.87 -1.65 -6.35
CA GLU A 42 -26.30 -1.01 -7.59
C GLU A 42 -25.47 0.23 -7.96
N ASN A 43 -25.96 1.45 -7.73
CA ASN A 43 -25.25 2.70 -8.06
C ASN A 43 -25.28 3.66 -6.86
N GLU A 44 -25.28 3.10 -5.65
CA GLU A 44 -25.14 3.86 -4.40
C GLU A 44 -23.71 4.40 -4.29
N ALA A 45 -23.56 5.57 -3.66
CA ALA A 45 -22.27 6.20 -3.42
C ALA A 45 -22.18 6.54 -1.93
N GLY A 46 -21.01 6.24 -1.37
CA GLY A 46 -20.64 6.53 0.01
C GLY A 46 -20.58 8.02 0.32
N GLY A 47 -20.71 8.37 1.59
CA GLY A 47 -20.44 9.72 2.08
C GLY A 47 -18.93 9.97 2.20
N ASP A 48 -18.49 11.23 2.12
CA ASP A 48 -17.10 11.56 2.47
C ASP A 48 -17.01 11.81 3.98
N ASP A 49 -16.58 10.81 4.73
CA ASP A 49 -16.75 10.71 6.17
C ASP A 49 -15.49 11.04 6.97
N ARG A 50 -15.70 11.26 8.27
CA ARG A 50 -14.61 11.47 9.23
C ARG A 50 -14.87 10.67 10.48
N ILE A 51 -14.05 9.66 10.71
CA ILE A 51 -14.18 8.74 11.83
C ILE A 51 -12.97 8.89 12.75
N ASN A 52 -13.21 8.82 14.06
CA ASN A 52 -12.17 8.80 15.07
C ASN A 52 -12.54 7.77 16.16
N GLY A 53 -11.80 6.67 16.24
CA GLY A 53 -11.96 5.59 17.22
C GLY A 53 -11.71 6.07 18.65
N ASN A 54 -10.54 6.67 18.85
CA ASN A 54 -9.96 7.17 20.11
C ASN A 54 -9.29 6.09 20.96
N GLU A 55 -9.88 5.62 22.07
CA GLU A 55 -9.22 4.64 22.95
C GLU A 55 -9.85 3.26 22.75
N GLY A 56 -9.06 2.21 22.66
CA GLY A 56 -9.55 0.83 22.51
C GLY A 56 -9.18 0.26 21.15
N ASN A 57 -9.47 -1.02 20.95
CA ASN A 57 -9.15 -1.71 19.71
C ASN A 57 -10.37 -1.66 18.78
N ASP A 58 -10.41 -0.67 17.90
CA ASP A 58 -11.55 -0.32 17.07
C ASP A 58 -11.52 -1.03 15.71
N THR A 59 -12.68 -1.14 15.09
CA THR A 59 -12.83 -1.54 13.68
C THR A 59 -13.66 -0.50 12.94
N LEU A 60 -13.02 0.21 12.02
CA LEU A 60 -13.61 1.34 11.29
C LEU A 60 -13.73 1.00 9.80
N TYR A 61 -14.93 1.19 9.25
CA TYR A 61 -15.21 1.16 7.81
C TYR A 61 -15.66 2.57 7.41
N GLY A 62 -14.96 3.20 6.47
CA GLY A 62 -15.35 4.53 5.96
C GLY A 62 -16.65 4.51 5.17
N ASP A 63 -17.06 3.33 4.69
CA ASP A 63 -18.41 3.13 4.19
C ASP A 63 -19.14 1.97 4.88
N ALA A 64 -19.09 0.79 4.25
CA ALA A 64 -20.05 -0.29 4.44
C ALA A 64 -19.32 -1.60 4.73
N PHE A 65 -20.03 -2.61 5.23
CA PHE A 65 -19.42 -3.94 5.31
C PHE A 65 -19.25 -4.57 3.92
N ASP A 66 -20.28 -4.48 3.08
CA ASP A 66 -20.31 -5.06 1.73
C ASP A 66 -20.63 -3.96 0.73
N LEU A 67 -19.61 -3.52 -0.02
CA LEU A 67 -19.75 -2.58 -1.12
C LEU A 67 -19.82 -3.40 -2.41
N GLY A 68 -21.05 -3.70 -2.80
CA GLY A 68 -21.37 -4.63 -3.87
C GLY A 68 -22.40 -5.69 -3.50
N ASP A 69 -22.64 -6.60 -4.44
CA ASP A 69 -23.51 -7.77 -4.22
C ASP A 69 -22.72 -9.05 -4.43
N TYR A 70 -21.80 -9.33 -3.50
CA TYR A 70 -21.01 -10.56 -3.53
C TYR A 70 -21.90 -11.83 -3.53
N SER A 71 -23.07 -11.74 -2.89
CA SER A 71 -24.02 -12.85 -2.75
C SER A 71 -24.84 -13.17 -4.01
N ASN A 72 -24.90 -12.28 -4.99
CA ASN A 72 -25.76 -12.42 -6.16
C ASN A 72 -24.95 -12.31 -7.45
N GLU A 73 -24.93 -13.41 -8.21
CA GLU A 73 -24.20 -13.48 -9.48
C GLU A 73 -24.92 -12.77 -10.64
N TYR A 74 -26.15 -12.27 -10.42
CA TYR A 74 -27.01 -11.75 -11.50
C TYR A 74 -27.13 -10.22 -11.53
N THR A 75 -26.56 -9.51 -10.58
CA THR A 75 -26.61 -8.05 -10.50
C THR A 75 -25.20 -7.47 -10.73
N ASN A 76 -25.08 -6.62 -11.73
CA ASN A 76 -23.91 -5.74 -11.82
C ASN A 76 -24.09 -4.65 -10.76
N SER A 77 -23.11 -4.52 -9.87
CA SER A 77 -22.99 -3.40 -8.95
C SER A 77 -21.86 -2.48 -9.42
N PHE A 78 -22.13 -1.18 -9.35
CA PHE A 78 -21.26 -0.04 -9.62
C PHE A 78 -21.36 0.92 -8.42
N ALA A 79 -21.37 0.38 -7.20
CA ALA A 79 -21.32 1.22 -6.01
C ALA A 79 -19.94 1.88 -5.91
N PHE A 80 -19.91 3.07 -5.31
CA PHE A 80 -18.70 3.88 -5.16
C PHE A 80 -18.42 4.11 -3.70
N GLY A 81 -17.15 3.90 -3.34
CA GLY A 81 -16.55 4.33 -2.10
C GLY A 81 -16.61 5.84 -1.90
N GLY A 82 -16.69 6.27 -0.64
CA GLY A 82 -16.51 7.65 -0.19
C GLY A 82 -15.06 8.12 -0.32
N ALA A 83 -14.76 9.38 0.02
CA ALA A 83 -13.38 9.81 0.27
C ALA A 83 -13.22 10.16 1.74
N ASP A 84 -12.71 9.21 2.49
CA ASP A 84 -12.85 9.14 3.93
C ASP A 84 -11.59 9.55 4.69
N PHE A 85 -11.80 9.94 5.94
CA PHE A 85 -10.71 10.16 6.88
C PHE A 85 -10.95 9.32 8.13
N LEU A 86 -10.11 8.32 8.35
CA LEU A 86 -10.18 7.41 9.48
C LEU A 86 -8.98 7.63 10.39
N HIS A 87 -9.23 7.65 11.70
CA HIS A 87 -8.19 7.69 12.72
C HIS A 87 -8.54 6.67 13.81
N GLY A 88 -7.68 5.68 14.02
CA GLY A 88 -7.83 4.64 15.05
C GLY A 88 -7.68 5.25 16.43
N GLY A 89 -6.47 5.65 16.80
CA GLY A 89 -6.18 6.35 18.04
C GLY A 89 -5.17 5.58 18.89
N ASP A 90 -5.52 5.25 20.13
CA ASP A 90 -4.74 4.40 21.02
C ASP A 90 -5.38 2.99 21.04
N GLY A 91 -4.69 1.95 20.60
CA GLY A 91 -5.19 0.58 20.55
C GLY A 91 -4.62 -0.17 19.36
N ASP A 92 -4.85 -1.49 19.28
CA ASP A 92 -4.54 -2.25 18.05
C ASP A 92 -5.80 -2.22 17.15
N ASP A 93 -5.85 -1.28 16.20
CA ASP A 93 -7.03 -0.93 15.40
C ASP A 93 -7.09 -1.64 14.04
N GLN A 94 -8.28 -1.70 13.45
CA GLN A 94 -8.52 -2.14 12.07
C GLN A 94 -9.27 -1.08 11.29
N LEU A 95 -8.62 -0.49 10.29
CA LEU A 95 -9.19 0.56 9.43
C LEU A 95 -9.32 0.05 8.00
N TYR A 96 -10.51 0.21 7.43
CA TYR A 96 -10.81 -0.03 6.02
C TYR A 96 -11.40 1.26 5.46
N GLY A 97 -10.76 1.89 4.48
CA GLY A 97 -11.24 3.18 3.94
C GLY A 97 -12.62 3.05 3.36
N ASP A 98 -12.93 1.99 2.62
CA ASP A 98 -14.32 1.72 2.21
C ASP A 98 -14.98 0.63 3.04
N ALA A 99 -14.53 -0.62 2.86
CA ALA A 99 -15.38 -1.77 3.18
C ALA A 99 -14.67 -3.06 3.54
N HIS A 100 -15.43 -4.03 4.04
CA HIS A 100 -14.88 -5.37 4.21
C HIS A 100 -14.73 -6.11 2.87
N ILE A 101 -15.66 -5.87 1.95
CA ILE A 101 -15.66 -6.50 0.62
C ILE A 101 -16.04 -5.47 -0.44
N LEU A 102 -15.17 -5.32 -1.45
CA LEU A 102 -15.48 -4.69 -2.73
C LEU A 102 -15.72 -5.77 -3.77
N SER A 103 -16.78 -5.66 -4.57
CA SER A 103 -17.09 -6.69 -5.57
C SER A 103 -17.82 -6.17 -6.81
N LYS A 104 -17.72 -6.93 -7.90
CA LYS A 104 -18.33 -6.63 -9.21
C LYS A 104 -17.57 -5.54 -9.95
N ASN A 105 -18.16 -4.38 -10.18
CA ASN A 105 -17.52 -3.25 -10.87
C ASN A 105 -17.58 -2.03 -9.95
N THR A 106 -17.44 -2.27 -8.65
CA THR A 106 -17.37 -1.22 -7.64
C THR A 106 -16.04 -0.51 -7.74
N GLN A 107 -16.04 0.74 -7.33
CA GLN A 107 -14.84 1.56 -7.26
C GLN A 107 -14.65 1.97 -5.82
N GLY A 108 -13.44 1.77 -5.30
CA GLY A 108 -13.06 2.25 -3.99
C GLY A 108 -12.77 3.74 -3.93
N GLY A 109 -12.72 4.22 -2.71
CA GLY A 109 -12.54 5.58 -2.26
C GLY A 109 -11.12 6.09 -2.40
N ALA A 110 -10.91 7.39 -2.18
CA ALA A 110 -9.56 7.94 -2.06
C ALA A 110 -9.41 8.47 -0.64
N ASP A 111 -8.80 7.64 0.20
CA ASP A 111 -8.96 7.68 1.64
C ASP A 111 -7.68 8.11 2.36
N VAL A 112 -7.88 8.55 3.60
CA VAL A 112 -6.78 8.90 4.50
C VAL A 112 -6.96 8.14 5.81
N LEU A 113 -6.09 7.16 6.05
CA LEU A 113 -6.12 6.30 7.23
C LEU A 113 -4.93 6.61 8.13
N LYS A 114 -5.19 6.67 9.45
CA LYS A 114 -4.16 6.86 10.48
C LYS A 114 -4.39 5.87 11.61
N GLY A 115 -3.44 4.98 11.86
CA GLY A 115 -3.49 4.01 12.95
C GLY A 115 -3.41 4.70 14.30
N GLY A 116 -2.24 5.30 14.59
CA GLY A 116 -2.00 6.05 15.80
C GLY A 116 -0.98 5.36 16.68
N ARG A 117 -1.41 4.84 17.84
CA ARG A 117 -0.57 4.03 18.73
C ARG A 117 -1.12 2.63 18.83
N GLY A 118 -0.26 1.65 18.66
CA GLY A 118 -0.62 0.24 18.75
C GLY A 118 -0.15 -0.47 17.49
N ASN A 119 -0.45 -1.75 17.37
CA ASN A 119 -0.12 -2.50 16.16
C ASN A 119 -1.37 -2.56 15.30
N ASP A 120 -1.44 -1.69 14.33
CA ASP A 120 -2.64 -1.41 13.56
C ASP A 120 -2.67 -2.18 12.23
N LEU A 121 -3.87 -2.42 11.72
CA LEU A 121 -4.11 -2.90 10.36
C LEU A 121 -4.85 -1.80 9.58
N LEU A 122 -4.21 -1.26 8.55
CA LEU A 122 -4.78 -0.27 7.64
C LEU A 122 -4.89 -0.87 6.24
N VAL A 123 -6.06 -0.71 5.63
CA VAL A 123 -6.37 -1.17 4.28
C VAL A 123 -7.10 -0.03 3.57
N GLY A 124 -6.53 0.55 2.53
CA GLY A 124 -7.10 1.76 1.92
C GLY A 124 -8.51 1.53 1.37
N ASP A 125 -8.75 0.55 0.51
CA ASP A 125 -10.14 0.26 0.11
C ASP A 125 -10.80 -0.80 1.01
N ALA A 126 -10.39 -2.07 0.85
CA ALA A 126 -11.14 -3.18 1.41
C ALA A 126 -10.34 -4.45 1.68
N ARG A 127 -10.75 -5.15 2.74
CA ARG A 127 -10.13 -6.44 3.10
C ARG A 127 -10.13 -7.44 1.93
N THR A 128 -11.17 -7.44 1.11
CA THR A 128 -11.27 -8.35 -0.03
C THR A 128 -11.87 -7.66 -1.23
N MET A 129 -11.07 -7.50 -2.28
CA MET A 129 -11.51 -7.01 -3.59
C MET A 129 -11.76 -8.17 -4.55
N LEU A 130 -12.92 -8.12 -5.20
CA LEU A 130 -13.41 -9.20 -6.05
C LEU A 130 -13.87 -8.75 -7.43
N ASP A 131 -13.76 -9.68 -8.37
CA ASP A 131 -14.21 -9.52 -9.74
C ASP A 131 -13.48 -8.33 -10.42
N GLY A 132 -14.18 -7.36 -11.00
CA GLY A 132 -13.61 -6.20 -11.66
C GLY A 132 -13.74 -4.92 -10.84
N ALA A 133 -13.65 -5.04 -9.51
CA ALA A 133 -13.52 -3.86 -8.66
C ALA A 133 -12.25 -3.08 -9.04
N SER A 134 -12.25 -1.78 -8.81
CA SER A 134 -11.05 -0.93 -8.95
C SER A 134 -10.81 -0.22 -7.63
N ALA A 135 -9.55 -0.09 -7.26
CA ALA A 135 -9.13 0.66 -6.09
C ALA A 135 -9.16 2.17 -6.34
N GLY A 136 -9.07 2.96 -5.27
CA GLY A 136 -8.69 4.37 -5.36
C GLY A 136 -7.24 4.64 -4.93
N ASP A 137 -6.88 5.92 -4.84
CA ASP A 137 -5.50 6.32 -4.51
C ASP A 137 -5.48 6.81 -3.05
N ASP A 138 -4.77 6.09 -2.17
CA ASP A 138 -4.90 6.22 -0.72
C ASP A 138 -3.67 6.78 0.00
N VAL A 139 -3.88 7.28 1.22
CA VAL A 139 -2.82 7.73 2.13
C VAL A 139 -2.94 7.05 3.48
N LEU A 140 -1.97 6.21 3.82
CA LEU A 140 -1.94 5.43 5.06
C LEU A 140 -0.75 5.84 5.94
N GLU A 141 -0.99 6.01 7.24
CA GLU A 141 0.03 6.28 8.25
C GLU A 141 -0.18 5.35 9.46
N GLY A 142 0.75 4.42 9.70
CA GLY A 142 0.70 3.47 10.81
C GLY A 142 0.84 4.17 12.16
N GLY A 143 2.02 4.73 12.43
CA GLY A 143 2.28 5.55 13.61
C GLY A 143 3.29 4.91 14.56
N GLU A 144 2.93 4.74 15.82
CA GLU A 144 3.75 4.05 16.83
C GLU A 144 3.33 2.57 16.94
N GLY A 145 4.18 1.62 16.60
CA GLY A 145 3.90 0.18 16.75
C GLY A 145 4.40 -0.64 15.58
N ASN A 146 4.03 -1.92 15.50
CA ASN A 146 4.40 -2.76 14.35
C ASN A 146 3.15 -2.95 13.50
N ASP A 147 3.02 -2.18 12.44
CA ASP A 147 1.79 -2.02 11.69
C ASP A 147 1.76 -2.88 10.42
N PHE A 148 0.55 -3.12 9.92
CA PHE A 148 0.30 -3.72 8.62
C PHE A 148 -0.50 -2.76 7.75
N LEU A 149 0.12 -2.28 6.67
CA LEU A 149 -0.48 -1.34 5.73
C LEU A 149 -0.61 -2.01 4.35
N TYR A 150 -1.82 -2.00 3.81
CA TYR A 150 -2.15 -2.40 2.44
C TYR A 150 -2.77 -1.19 1.74
N GLY A 151 -2.20 -0.69 0.64
CA GLY A 151 -2.81 0.46 -0.06
C GLY A 151 -4.23 0.14 -0.49
N ASP A 152 -4.49 -1.05 -1.03
CA ASP A 152 -5.84 -1.39 -1.50
C ASP A 152 -6.51 -2.49 -0.69
N ALA A 153 -5.87 -3.68 -0.62
CA ALA A 153 -6.56 -4.88 -0.19
C ALA A 153 -5.70 -6.00 0.37
N VAL A 154 -6.18 -6.66 1.43
CA VAL A 154 -5.50 -7.87 1.93
C VAL A 154 -5.59 -9.03 0.91
N PHE A 155 -6.73 -9.15 0.22
CA PHE A 155 -6.96 -10.19 -0.77
C PHE A 155 -7.64 -9.65 -2.03
N ALA A 156 -6.97 -9.81 -3.17
CA ALA A 156 -7.46 -9.44 -4.49
C ALA A 156 -7.70 -10.69 -5.33
N SER A 157 -8.95 -11.06 -5.59
CA SER A 157 -9.26 -12.33 -6.25
C SER A 157 -10.52 -12.31 -7.11
N PHE A 158 -10.59 -13.25 -8.06
CA PHE A 158 -11.60 -13.26 -9.09
C PHE A 158 -12.48 -14.52 -9.05
N LYS A 159 -13.78 -14.44 -9.42
CA LYS A 159 -14.70 -15.61 -9.54
C LYS A 159 -15.14 -15.99 -10.99
N SER A 160 -14.92 -15.16 -12.00
CA SER A 160 -15.41 -15.28 -13.40
C SER A 160 -14.40 -14.78 -14.52
N THR A 161 -14.86 -14.14 -15.61
CA THR A 161 -14.10 -13.67 -16.79
C THR A 161 -14.13 -12.13 -17.01
N TYR A 162 -14.15 -11.29 -15.97
CA TYR A 162 -14.12 -9.81 -16.09
C TYR A 162 -12.71 -9.32 -16.48
N PRO A 163 -12.59 -8.08 -17.03
CA PRO A 163 -11.31 -7.40 -17.27
C PRO A 163 -10.36 -7.40 -16.06
N SER A 164 -9.09 -7.08 -16.34
CA SER A 164 -8.05 -6.89 -15.32
C SER A 164 -8.51 -5.95 -14.22
N MET A 165 -8.22 -6.32 -12.97
CA MET A 165 -8.31 -5.38 -11.85
C MET A 165 -7.24 -4.30 -12.04
N VAL A 166 -7.55 -3.08 -11.58
CA VAL A 166 -6.63 -1.94 -11.55
C VAL A 166 -6.59 -1.45 -10.12
N MET A 167 -5.37 -1.33 -9.62
CA MET A 167 -5.05 -0.93 -8.26
C MET A 167 -4.72 0.56 -8.16
N GLY A 168 -4.58 1.04 -6.92
CA GLY A 168 -4.42 2.43 -6.52
C GLY A 168 -3.10 3.07 -6.94
N ASN A 169 -2.76 4.23 -6.39
CA ASN A 169 -1.41 4.78 -6.44
C ASN A 169 -1.16 5.43 -5.09
N ASP A 170 -0.56 4.67 -4.19
CA ASP A 170 -0.74 4.89 -2.77
C ASP A 170 0.47 5.53 -2.12
N LEU A 171 0.23 6.11 -0.96
CA LEU A 171 1.25 6.72 -0.13
C LEU A 171 1.19 6.14 1.28
N LEU A 172 2.15 5.28 1.61
CA LEU A 172 2.21 4.55 2.86
C LEU A 172 3.39 5.04 3.72
N PHE A 173 3.13 5.27 5.00
CA PHE A 173 4.13 5.56 6.03
C PHE A 173 3.97 4.57 7.18
N GLY A 174 5.00 3.76 7.46
CA GLY A 174 5.03 2.84 8.61
C GLY A 174 5.12 3.62 9.92
N GLY A 175 6.25 4.28 10.13
CA GLY A 175 6.46 5.14 11.30
C GLY A 175 7.54 4.58 12.22
N ASP A 176 7.21 4.43 13.50
CA ASP A 176 8.10 3.87 14.51
C ASP A 176 7.74 2.40 14.77
N GLY A 177 8.60 1.45 14.42
CA GLY A 177 8.45 0.02 14.71
C GLY A 177 8.84 -0.84 13.53
N ASN A 178 8.50 -2.14 13.55
CA ASN A 178 8.84 -3.05 12.45
C ASN A 178 7.59 -3.29 11.62
N ASP A 179 7.42 -2.51 10.57
CA ASP A 179 6.18 -2.42 9.82
C ASP A 179 6.18 -3.33 8.58
N ASN A 180 4.98 -3.67 8.11
CA ASN A 180 4.78 -4.38 6.85
C ASN A 180 3.93 -3.51 5.93
N LEU A 181 4.56 -2.97 4.89
CA LEU A 181 3.93 -2.07 3.92
C LEU A 181 3.82 -2.77 2.57
N ILE A 182 2.62 -2.79 2.02
CA ILE A 182 2.32 -3.37 0.71
C ILE A 182 1.56 -2.33 -0.10
N GLY A 183 2.14 -1.93 -1.24
CA GLY A 183 1.62 -0.86 -2.08
C GLY A 183 0.18 -1.09 -2.45
N ASP A 184 -0.17 -2.25 -3.03
CA ASP A 184 -1.57 -2.56 -3.33
C ASP A 184 -2.13 -3.68 -2.44
N ALA A 185 -1.75 -4.94 -2.72
CA ALA A 185 -2.53 -6.07 -2.25
C ALA A 185 -1.72 -7.28 -1.75
N GLY A 186 -2.08 -7.82 -0.58
CA GLY A 186 -1.35 -8.93 0.04
C GLY A 186 -1.25 -10.19 -0.83
N SER A 187 -2.39 -10.80 -1.14
CA SER A 187 -2.43 -11.94 -2.06
C SER A 187 -3.30 -11.65 -3.26
N THR A 188 -2.71 -11.85 -4.44
CA THR A 188 -3.38 -11.58 -5.70
C THR A 188 -3.64 -12.83 -6.50
N ARG A 189 -4.75 -12.82 -7.24
CA ARG A 189 -5.07 -13.81 -8.26
C ARG A 189 -5.52 -13.10 -9.53
N ASN A 190 -5.18 -13.68 -10.68
CA ASN A 190 -5.65 -13.29 -12.02
C ASN A 190 -4.98 -12.03 -12.59
N ALA A 191 -5.51 -11.48 -13.68
CA ALA A 191 -4.93 -10.31 -14.32
C ALA A 191 -5.10 -9.07 -13.45
N ILE A 192 -3.97 -8.44 -13.07
CA ILE A 192 -3.93 -7.20 -12.30
C ILE A 192 -2.91 -6.27 -12.92
N THR A 193 -3.25 -4.98 -12.96
CA THR A 193 -2.32 -3.87 -13.18
C THR A 193 -2.20 -3.15 -11.85
N PHE A 194 -1.00 -3.16 -11.28
CA PHE A 194 -0.69 -2.56 -9.99
C PHE A 194 -0.43 -1.05 -10.12
N GLY A 195 -0.36 -0.40 -8.97
CA GLY A 195 -0.26 1.03 -8.78
C GLY A 195 1.08 1.65 -9.11
N GLN A 196 1.37 2.82 -8.55
CA GLN A 196 2.68 3.47 -8.62
C GLN A 196 2.89 4.13 -7.28
N ASP A 197 3.46 3.36 -6.38
CA ASP A 197 3.29 3.59 -4.97
C ASP A 197 4.50 4.26 -4.36
N ARG A 198 4.30 4.85 -3.19
CA ARG A 198 5.36 5.45 -2.38
C ARG A 198 5.29 4.91 -0.97
N LEU A 199 6.26 4.10 -0.61
CA LEU A 199 6.33 3.47 0.70
C LEU A 199 7.53 4.01 1.47
N TYR A 200 7.29 4.39 2.72
CA TYR A 200 8.30 4.83 3.67
C TYR A 200 8.18 3.94 4.92
N GLY A 201 9.16 3.07 5.17
CA GLY A 201 9.19 2.20 6.35
C GLY A 201 9.30 3.04 7.62
N GLY A 202 10.44 3.70 7.81
CA GLY A 202 10.64 4.64 8.91
C GLY A 202 11.75 4.19 9.84
N ASP A 203 11.45 4.09 11.13
CA ASP A 203 12.38 3.64 12.17
C ASP A 203 12.05 2.19 12.57
N GLY A 204 12.92 1.25 12.27
CA GLY A 204 12.81 -0.16 12.66
C GLY A 204 13.14 -1.08 11.49
N ASN A 205 13.00 -2.39 11.67
CA ASN A 205 13.34 -3.34 10.63
C ASN A 205 12.08 -3.67 9.83
N ASP A 206 11.89 -2.98 8.72
CA ASP A 206 10.64 -2.99 7.97
C ASP A 206 10.65 -4.01 6.83
N VAL A 207 9.44 -4.36 6.36
CA VAL A 207 9.23 -5.17 5.16
C VAL A 207 8.34 -4.40 4.18
N LEU A 208 8.89 -4.06 3.02
CA LEU A 208 8.22 -3.27 1.99
C LEU A 208 8.03 -4.10 0.71
N TYR A 209 6.83 -4.04 0.13
CA TYR A 209 6.47 -4.57 -1.18
C TYR A 209 5.86 -3.44 -2.01
N GLY A 210 6.43 -3.09 -3.16
CA GLY A 210 5.83 -2.05 -4.00
C GLY A 210 4.48 -2.45 -4.57
N ASP A 211 4.22 -3.74 -4.84
CA ASP A 211 2.91 -4.20 -5.30
C ASP A 211 2.19 -5.14 -4.29
N ALA A 212 2.73 -6.34 -4.08
CA ALA A 212 2.03 -7.43 -3.41
C ALA A 212 2.96 -8.41 -2.69
N GLU A 213 2.50 -9.12 -1.67
CA GLU A 213 3.33 -10.21 -1.11
C GLU A 213 3.45 -11.39 -2.10
N ASN A 214 2.35 -11.72 -2.78
CA ASN A 214 2.25 -12.92 -3.61
C ASN A 214 1.46 -12.70 -4.91
N PHE A 215 2.13 -12.91 -6.06
CA PHE A 215 1.50 -13.03 -7.37
C PHE A 215 1.13 -14.47 -7.68
N ALA A 216 -0.14 -14.83 -7.54
CA ALA A 216 -0.67 -16.10 -8.02
C ALA A 216 -1.50 -15.92 -9.29
N PHE A 217 -1.44 -16.89 -10.21
CA PHE A 217 -2.29 -17.05 -11.42
C PHE A 217 -2.49 -15.81 -12.33
N GLY A 218 -2.35 -16.00 -13.65
CA GLY A 218 -2.67 -14.96 -14.63
C GLY A 218 -1.62 -13.84 -14.71
N PRO A 219 -1.68 -13.00 -15.75
CA PRO A 219 -0.66 -11.98 -16.02
C PRO A 219 -0.63 -10.91 -14.93
N LYS A 220 0.53 -10.31 -14.67
CA LYS A 220 0.66 -9.14 -13.79
C LYS A 220 1.47 -8.07 -14.51
N THR A 221 1.10 -6.83 -14.29
CA THR A 221 1.93 -5.67 -14.64
C THR A 221 2.20 -4.94 -13.34
N GLY A 222 3.44 -5.01 -12.87
CA GLY A 222 3.90 -4.32 -11.68
C GLY A 222 3.90 -2.81 -11.87
N GLY A 223 3.89 -2.13 -10.73
CA GLY A 223 3.90 -0.69 -10.59
C GLY A 223 5.21 -0.08 -11.03
N ASN A 224 5.51 1.14 -10.62
CA ASN A 224 6.81 1.76 -10.86
C ASN A 224 7.07 2.59 -9.61
N ASP A 225 7.60 1.92 -8.60
CA ASP A 225 7.37 2.32 -7.22
C ASP A 225 8.56 3.08 -6.64
N GLN A 226 8.31 3.75 -5.52
CA GLN A 226 9.35 4.45 -4.76
C GLN A 226 9.37 3.92 -3.34
N LEU A 227 10.41 3.15 -3.02
CA LEU A 227 10.52 2.45 -1.75
C LEU A 227 11.68 3.01 -0.94
N TYR A 228 11.40 3.38 0.31
CA TYR A 228 12.37 3.92 1.25
C TYR A 228 12.29 3.11 2.55
N GLY A 229 13.28 2.25 2.83
CA GLY A 229 13.32 1.45 4.06
C GLY A 229 13.42 2.33 5.30
N GLY A 230 14.50 3.10 5.40
CA GLY A 230 14.67 4.09 6.46
C GLY A 230 15.84 3.73 7.37
N ASN A 231 15.59 3.65 8.68
CA ASN A 231 16.58 3.23 9.66
C ASN A 231 16.26 1.82 10.16
N GLY A 232 17.13 0.85 9.93
CA GLY A 232 16.97 -0.52 10.42
C GLY A 232 17.51 -1.51 9.40
N ASP A 233 17.54 -2.78 9.75
CA ASP A 233 17.89 -3.83 8.79
C ASP A 233 16.60 -4.23 8.02
N ASP A 234 16.39 -3.66 6.84
CA ASP A 234 15.13 -3.76 6.10
C ASP A 234 15.10 -4.89 5.05
N ILE A 235 13.89 -5.29 4.65
CA ILE A 235 13.64 -6.18 3.51
C ILE A 235 12.73 -5.46 2.51
N ILE A 236 13.22 -5.23 1.29
CA ILE A 236 12.50 -4.46 0.29
C ILE A 236 12.38 -5.26 -1.01
N PHE A 237 11.17 -5.35 -1.54
CA PHE A 237 10.84 -5.91 -2.85
C PHE A 237 10.17 -4.81 -3.68
N GLY A 238 10.72 -4.47 -4.86
CA GLY A 238 10.06 -3.52 -5.76
C GLY A 238 8.68 -4.00 -6.18
N ASP A 239 8.55 -5.27 -6.57
CA ASP A 239 7.23 -5.86 -6.83
C ASP A 239 6.73 -6.75 -5.66
N ALA A 240 7.21 -7.99 -5.57
CA ALA A 240 6.61 -9.04 -4.73
C ALA A 240 7.58 -10.11 -4.24
N SER A 241 7.43 -10.69 -3.04
CA SER A 241 8.33 -11.82 -2.65
C SER A 241 8.19 -13.05 -3.56
N ARG A 242 7.00 -13.31 -4.10
CA ARG A 242 6.74 -14.55 -4.85
C ARG A 242 5.92 -14.31 -6.10
N ALA A 243 6.46 -14.74 -7.23
CA ALA A 243 5.78 -14.79 -8.51
C ALA A 243 5.59 -16.23 -9.02
N GLU A 244 4.36 -16.59 -9.38
CA GLU A 244 4.13 -17.80 -10.20
C GLU A 244 4.66 -17.61 -11.63
N ILE A 245 5.01 -18.67 -12.34
CA ILE A 245 5.34 -18.56 -13.77
C ILE A 245 4.10 -18.08 -14.54
N GLY A 246 4.22 -16.93 -15.20
CA GLY A 246 3.15 -16.30 -15.98
C GLY A 246 3.70 -15.23 -16.93
N GLU A 247 2.82 -14.55 -17.64
CA GLU A 247 3.17 -13.33 -18.38
C GLU A 247 3.21 -12.16 -17.38
N HIS A 248 4.33 -12.06 -16.66
CA HIS A 248 4.57 -10.99 -15.68
C HIS A 248 5.53 -9.97 -16.27
N LYS A 249 5.24 -8.71 -16.01
CA LYS A 249 6.13 -7.59 -16.29
C LYS A 249 6.31 -6.84 -14.98
N GLY A 250 7.53 -6.80 -14.46
CA GLY A 250 7.89 -6.02 -13.29
C GLY A 250 7.94 -4.52 -13.56
N GLY A 251 7.95 -3.78 -12.46
CA GLY A 251 8.02 -2.34 -12.42
C GLY A 251 9.40 -1.77 -12.67
N ASP A 252 9.51 -0.53 -13.17
CA ASP A 252 10.81 0.15 -13.17
C ASP A 252 10.92 0.98 -11.86
N ASP A 253 11.60 0.44 -10.85
CA ASP A 253 11.49 0.92 -9.47
C ASP A 253 12.64 1.81 -9.00
N LEU A 254 12.36 2.61 -7.97
CA LEU A 254 13.34 3.43 -7.26
C LEU A 254 13.41 3.02 -5.79
N ILE A 255 14.51 2.36 -5.41
CA ILE A 255 14.64 1.75 -4.09
C ILE A 255 15.84 2.34 -3.32
N PHE A 256 15.58 2.77 -2.08
CA PHE A 256 16.58 3.19 -1.10
C PHE A 256 16.43 2.36 0.18
N GLY A 257 17.42 1.53 0.51
CA GLY A 257 17.45 0.78 1.78
C GLY A 257 17.50 1.73 2.97
N GLY A 258 18.47 2.64 2.96
CA GLY A 258 18.57 3.71 3.95
C GLY A 258 19.76 3.50 4.84
N GLY A 259 19.58 3.09 6.09
CA GLY A 259 20.70 2.73 6.95
C GLY A 259 20.41 1.51 7.78
N GLY A 260 21.38 0.60 7.85
CA GLY A 260 21.24 -0.76 8.34
C GLY A 260 21.78 -1.72 7.29
N ASN A 261 21.66 -3.03 7.51
CA ASN A 261 22.12 -4.02 6.54
C ASN A 261 20.91 -4.60 5.83
N ASP A 262 20.64 -4.05 4.65
CA ASP A 262 19.37 -4.25 3.97
C ASP A 262 19.43 -5.45 3.00
N GLN A 263 18.27 -6.05 2.76
CA GLN A 263 18.04 -7.02 1.70
C GLN A 263 17.07 -6.44 0.68
N ILE A 264 17.58 -6.17 -0.52
CA ILE A 264 16.83 -5.47 -1.56
C ILE A 264 16.72 -6.34 -2.81
N TYR A 265 15.51 -6.43 -3.33
CA TYR A 265 15.14 -7.07 -4.57
C TYR A 265 14.43 -6.01 -5.44
N GLY A 266 14.96 -5.74 -6.63
CA GLY A 266 14.31 -4.84 -7.59
C GLY A 266 12.96 -5.39 -8.01
N ASP A 267 12.87 -6.64 -8.44
CA ASP A 267 11.60 -7.32 -8.68
C ASP A 267 11.28 -8.37 -7.58
N ALA A 268 10.87 -9.57 -8.00
CA ALA A 268 10.46 -10.65 -7.12
C ALA A 268 11.57 -11.58 -6.60
N GLU A 269 11.48 -12.02 -5.34
CA GLU A 269 12.49 -12.92 -4.75
C GLU A 269 12.48 -14.32 -5.37
N ILE A 270 11.29 -14.90 -5.55
CA ILE A 270 11.15 -16.30 -5.94
C ILE A 270 10.14 -16.47 -7.08
N ILE A 271 10.59 -17.16 -8.12
CA ILE A 271 9.73 -17.68 -9.18
C ILE A 271 9.35 -19.13 -8.89
N VAL A 272 8.06 -19.44 -8.85
CA VAL A 272 7.55 -20.81 -8.65
C VAL A 272 6.80 -21.34 -9.87
N PRO A 273 6.88 -22.65 -10.18
CA PRO A 273 6.13 -23.23 -11.29
C PRO A 273 4.62 -23.02 -11.15
N ALA A 274 3.96 -22.59 -12.23
CA ALA A 274 2.50 -22.46 -12.26
C ALA A 274 1.83 -23.81 -11.96
N TYR A 275 0.93 -23.85 -10.97
CA TYR A 275 0.10 -25.03 -10.75
C TYR A 275 -0.98 -25.13 -11.85
N GLY A 276 -0.64 -25.84 -12.93
CA GLY A 276 -1.61 -26.68 -13.62
C GLY A 276 -2.47 -26.11 -14.75
N HIS A 277 -2.07 -25.08 -15.52
CA HIS A 277 -2.51 -24.95 -16.94
C HIS A 277 -1.90 -23.80 -17.78
N TYR A 278 -1.04 -22.93 -17.24
CA TYR A 278 -0.45 -21.86 -18.05
C TYR A 278 0.79 -22.39 -18.80
N PRO A 279 0.88 -22.23 -20.15
CA PRO A 279 2.10 -22.54 -20.89
C PRO A 279 3.23 -21.64 -20.39
N ALA A 280 4.48 -22.00 -20.69
CA ALA A 280 5.69 -21.25 -20.32
C ALA A 280 5.47 -19.73 -20.49
N GLY A 281 5.21 -19.05 -19.37
CA GLY A 281 5.16 -17.61 -19.28
C GLY A 281 6.58 -17.05 -19.28
N SER A 282 6.70 -15.81 -19.71
CA SER A 282 7.95 -15.05 -19.63
C SER A 282 7.79 -14.03 -18.52
N ILE A 283 8.75 -14.02 -17.59
CA ILE A 283 8.87 -12.95 -16.61
C ILE A 283 9.82 -11.93 -17.22
N HIS A 284 9.36 -10.69 -17.28
CA HIS A 284 10.14 -9.54 -17.72
C HIS A 284 10.42 -8.71 -16.48
N ASP A 285 11.68 -8.71 -16.07
CA ASP A 285 12.17 -7.92 -14.94
C ASP A 285 12.11 -6.42 -15.27
N GLY A 286 12.09 -5.62 -14.22
CA GLY A 286 12.01 -4.18 -14.15
C GLY A 286 13.35 -3.47 -14.32
N LYS A 287 13.38 -2.23 -14.83
CA LYS A 287 14.63 -1.46 -14.85
C LYS A 287 14.76 -0.61 -13.60
N ASP A 288 15.55 -1.11 -12.66
CA ASP A 288 15.55 -0.53 -11.33
C ASP A 288 16.70 0.43 -11.09
N THR A 289 16.46 1.37 -10.18
CA THR A 289 17.50 2.22 -9.59
C THR A 289 17.57 1.93 -8.10
N ILE A 290 18.64 1.27 -7.67
CA ILE A 290 18.76 0.74 -6.31
C ILE A 290 19.98 1.34 -5.60
N CYS A 291 19.76 1.80 -4.38
CA CYS A 291 20.78 2.27 -3.45
C CYS A 291 20.59 1.55 -2.11
N GLY A 292 21.54 0.71 -1.70
CA GLY A 292 21.52 0.10 -0.37
C GLY A 292 21.56 1.15 0.73
N GLY A 293 22.55 2.04 0.66
CA GLY A 293 22.69 3.13 1.62
C GLY A 293 23.73 2.77 2.68
N LEU A 294 23.54 3.18 3.93
CA LEU A 294 24.53 2.99 4.98
C LEU A 294 24.47 1.58 5.57
N GLY A 295 25.36 0.69 5.15
CA GLY A 295 25.57 -0.58 5.85
C GLY A 295 26.20 -1.60 4.93
N ASP A 296 26.16 -2.87 5.30
CA ASP A 296 26.62 -3.94 4.42
C ASP A 296 25.41 -4.62 3.75
N ASP A 297 24.99 -4.12 2.59
CA ASP A 297 23.72 -4.51 1.98
C ASP A 297 23.84 -5.71 1.03
N VAL A 298 22.72 -6.39 0.78
CA VAL A 298 22.59 -7.44 -0.24
C VAL A 298 21.53 -7.03 -1.24
N ILE A 299 21.93 -6.92 -2.51
CA ILE A 299 21.10 -6.36 -3.57
C ILE A 299 20.98 -7.36 -4.72
N TYR A 300 19.76 -7.59 -5.17
CA TYR A 300 19.38 -8.24 -6.41
C TYR A 300 18.64 -7.21 -7.27
N GLY A 301 19.10 -6.97 -8.48
CA GLY A 301 18.37 -6.10 -9.42
C GLY A 301 17.16 -6.84 -9.97
N ASP A 302 17.39 -8.02 -10.53
CA ASP A 302 16.33 -8.81 -11.16
C ASP A 302 15.85 -9.95 -10.25
N THR A 303 14.80 -10.64 -10.68
CA THR A 303 14.40 -11.93 -10.11
C THR A 303 15.57 -12.95 -10.11
N PRO A 304 15.94 -13.56 -8.96
CA PRO A 304 16.99 -14.56 -8.90
C PRO A 304 16.71 -15.76 -9.84
N GLU A 305 17.59 -16.00 -10.81
CA GLU A 305 17.47 -17.07 -11.82
C GLU A 305 17.42 -18.47 -11.18
N ASN A 306 16.23 -18.97 -10.83
CA ASN A 306 16.10 -20.28 -10.20
C ASN A 306 15.19 -21.26 -10.93
N THR A 307 14.25 -20.85 -11.80
CA THR A 307 13.23 -21.80 -12.29
C THR A 307 12.56 -21.55 -13.65
N ALA A 308 12.79 -20.43 -14.36
CA ALA A 308 12.09 -20.10 -15.61
C ALA A 308 12.97 -19.31 -16.61
N PRO A 309 12.61 -19.18 -17.89
CA PRO A 309 13.18 -18.14 -18.73
C PRO A 309 12.73 -16.76 -18.21
N SER A 310 13.53 -16.13 -17.35
CA SER A 310 13.42 -14.71 -17.04
C SER A 310 14.16 -13.90 -18.10
N PHE A 311 13.61 -12.72 -18.42
CA PHE A 311 14.25 -11.72 -19.26
C PHE A 311 14.69 -10.59 -18.35
N THR A 312 15.97 -10.66 -17.96
CA THR A 312 16.58 -9.64 -17.11
C THR A 312 16.58 -8.27 -17.79
N ALA A 313 16.49 -7.25 -16.96
CA ALA A 313 16.52 -5.86 -17.33
C ALA A 313 17.92 -5.28 -17.08
N ALA A 314 18.02 -3.94 -17.08
CA ALA A 314 19.30 -3.26 -17.03
C ALA A 314 19.26 -2.21 -15.91
N ASP A 315 19.81 -2.59 -14.76
CA ASP A 315 19.63 -1.82 -13.53
C ASP A 315 20.74 -0.81 -13.27
N VAL A 316 20.46 0.15 -12.41
CA VAL A 316 21.40 1.17 -11.97
C VAL A 316 21.63 1.01 -10.47
N PHE A 317 22.80 0.51 -10.10
CA PHE A 317 23.23 0.45 -8.71
C PHE A 317 23.99 1.73 -8.34
N VAL A 318 23.51 2.41 -7.31
CA VAL A 318 23.97 3.72 -6.90
C VAL A 318 24.79 3.60 -5.62
N PHE A 319 25.99 4.20 -5.62
CA PHE A 319 26.90 4.18 -4.48
C PHE A 319 27.31 5.59 -4.03
N GLY A 320 27.39 5.75 -2.72
CA GLY A 320 27.91 6.87 -1.98
C GLY A 320 29.22 6.54 -1.26
N SER A 321 29.81 7.56 -0.63
CA SER A 321 31.14 7.43 -0.01
C SER A 321 31.16 6.65 1.31
N LYS A 322 30.00 6.17 1.80
CA LYS A 322 29.84 5.58 3.14
C LYS A 322 28.92 4.36 3.16
N ASP A 323 28.69 3.76 2.00
CA ASP A 323 27.65 2.75 1.80
C ASP A 323 28.15 1.35 2.18
N GLY A 324 28.94 1.25 3.25
CA GLY A 324 29.62 0.02 3.70
C GLY A 324 30.17 -0.91 2.59
N ASN A 325 29.94 -2.22 2.72
CA ASN A 325 30.43 -3.27 1.83
C ASN A 325 29.28 -4.05 1.17
N ASP A 326 28.58 -3.41 0.25
CA ASP A 326 27.44 -4.00 -0.46
C ASP A 326 27.83 -5.18 -1.38
N LYS A 327 26.87 -6.08 -1.55
CA LYS A 327 26.94 -7.20 -2.49
C LYS A 327 25.81 -7.11 -3.50
N ILE A 328 26.16 -6.83 -4.76
CA ILE A 328 25.26 -7.06 -5.88
C ILE A 328 25.42 -8.51 -6.33
N MET A 329 24.32 -9.25 -6.31
CA MET A 329 24.33 -10.71 -6.46
C MET A 329 24.17 -11.19 -7.90
N ASP A 330 23.67 -10.33 -8.79
CA ASP A 330 23.23 -10.67 -10.15
C ASP A 330 23.70 -9.68 -11.22
N PHE A 331 24.64 -8.78 -10.91
CA PHE A 331 25.14 -7.76 -11.84
C PHE A 331 25.58 -8.34 -13.20
N ARG A 332 25.02 -7.78 -14.29
CA ARG A 332 25.29 -8.21 -15.67
C ARG A 332 25.56 -7.02 -16.58
N ALA A 333 26.82 -6.67 -16.83
CA ALA A 333 27.13 -5.62 -17.82
C ALA A 333 26.62 -5.90 -19.26
N SER A 334 26.18 -7.13 -19.55
CA SER A 334 25.69 -7.54 -20.89
C SER A 334 24.26 -7.13 -21.21
N ASP A 335 23.39 -6.94 -20.23
CA ASP A 335 22.04 -6.37 -20.44
C ASP A 335 22.05 -4.85 -20.40
N GLY A 336 23.04 -4.25 -19.74
CA GLY A 336 23.23 -2.81 -19.67
C GLY A 336 23.33 -2.26 -18.26
N ALA A 337 23.36 -3.12 -17.23
CA ALA A 337 23.50 -2.72 -15.84
C ALA A 337 24.68 -1.75 -15.61
N GLN A 338 24.46 -0.74 -14.78
CA GLN A 338 25.41 0.35 -14.50
C GLN A 338 25.71 0.46 -13.02
N LEU A 339 26.95 0.85 -12.72
CA LEU A 339 27.35 1.33 -11.40
C LEU A 339 27.56 2.84 -11.50
N THR A 340 26.85 3.62 -10.69
CA THR A 340 26.97 5.08 -10.68
C THR A 340 27.19 5.61 -9.26
N SER A 341 27.73 6.82 -9.16
CA SER A 341 27.76 7.55 -7.90
C SER A 341 26.51 8.42 -7.76
N LEU A 342 26.00 8.61 -6.54
CA LEU A 342 24.89 9.53 -6.26
C LEU A 342 25.11 10.88 -6.98
N PRO A 343 24.14 11.36 -7.78
CA PRO A 343 24.16 12.72 -8.30
C PRO A 343 24.24 13.74 -7.14
N PRO A 344 24.95 14.87 -7.30
CA PRO A 344 24.95 15.93 -6.29
C PRO A 344 23.52 16.49 -6.11
N GLY A 345 22.85 16.09 -5.03
CA GLY A 345 21.45 16.45 -4.75
C GLY A 345 20.65 15.36 -4.01
N LEU A 346 21.09 14.11 -4.08
CA LEU A 346 20.61 12.98 -3.26
C LEU A 346 21.48 12.73 -2.01
N HIS A 347 22.40 13.65 -1.71
CA HIS A 347 23.07 13.69 -0.41
C HIS A 347 21.98 14.00 0.63
N GLY A 348 21.58 13.02 1.46
CA GLY A 348 20.47 13.11 2.41
C GLY A 348 20.33 14.47 3.14
N PRO A 349 19.09 14.87 3.49
CA PRO A 349 18.23 14.06 4.36
C PRO A 349 16.77 13.96 3.87
N ILE A 350 16.27 12.74 3.69
CA ILE A 350 14.85 12.41 3.61
C ILE A 350 14.75 11.15 4.51
N LEU A 351 14.28 11.10 5.74
CA LEU A 351 13.64 12.05 6.64
C LEU A 351 14.40 12.08 7.99
N THR A 352 14.73 13.27 8.50
CA THR A 352 14.92 13.45 9.95
C THR A 352 14.23 14.73 10.41
N GLN A 353 13.10 15.05 9.76
CA GLN A 353 12.35 16.27 10.05
C GLN A 353 10.83 16.12 9.85
N MET A 354 10.26 14.96 10.19
CA MET A 354 8.82 14.86 10.50
C MET A 354 8.53 14.25 11.89
N ALA A 355 9.51 13.74 12.62
CA ALA A 355 9.35 13.41 14.05
C ALA A 355 9.67 14.62 14.95
N THR A 356 8.95 15.74 14.82
CA THR A 356 8.86 16.72 15.92
C THR A 356 7.66 17.68 15.79
N THR A 357 6.60 17.32 16.51
CA THR A 357 5.62 18.24 17.12
C THR A 357 4.72 19.04 16.17
N TYR A 358 3.69 18.40 15.60
CA TYR A 358 2.47 19.11 15.21
C TYR A 358 1.62 19.47 16.45
N SER A 359 2.01 20.54 17.14
CA SER A 359 1.08 21.27 18.00
C SER A 359 0.25 22.18 17.11
N MET A 360 -1.04 21.84 16.94
CA MET A 360 -2.02 22.69 16.27
C MET A 360 -1.95 24.14 16.78
N LYS A 361 -1.41 25.04 15.95
CA LYS A 361 -1.78 26.45 15.97
C LYS A 361 -2.50 26.78 14.67
N THR A 362 -3.81 26.85 14.81
CA THR A 362 -4.73 27.42 13.83
C THR A 362 -4.32 28.85 13.44
N THR A 363 -4.12 29.12 12.15
CA THR A 363 -4.51 30.36 11.42
C THR A 363 -4.13 30.26 9.92
N PRO A 364 -4.78 31.02 9.01
CA PRO A 364 -5.36 30.47 7.79
C PRO A 364 -4.57 30.71 6.49
N MET A 365 -4.98 29.96 5.46
CA MET A 365 -4.52 29.95 4.05
C MET A 365 -3.98 31.29 3.50
N PRO A 366 -2.91 31.27 2.67
CA PRO A 366 -2.37 32.49 2.07
C PRO A 366 -3.22 32.97 0.90
N ALA A 367 -3.66 34.23 0.97
CA ALA A 367 -4.15 34.97 -0.17
C ALA A 367 -2.99 35.33 -1.11
N TRP A 368 -3.19 35.12 -2.41
CA TRP A 368 -2.35 35.69 -3.47
C TRP A 368 -2.21 37.21 -3.32
N LYS A 369 -0.97 37.73 -3.42
CA LYS A 369 -0.68 39.06 -3.98
C LYS A 369 0.81 39.29 -4.23
N ALA A 370 1.07 39.76 -5.45
CA ALA A 370 2.34 40.27 -5.96
C ALA A 370 2.84 41.53 -5.23
N ALA A 371 4.16 41.74 -5.19
CA ALA A 371 4.86 42.89 -5.80
C ALA A 371 6.31 43.04 -5.28
N LEU A 372 7.25 43.12 -6.24
CA LEU A 372 8.40 44.03 -6.33
C LEU A 372 9.25 44.31 -5.06
N SER A 373 10.51 43.86 -5.12
CA SER A 373 11.68 44.75 -5.04
C SER A 373 12.86 44.13 -5.80
#